data_AF-A0A9P6L154-F1
#
_entry.id   AF-A0A9P6L154-F1
#
_cell.length_a   1.000
_cell.length_b   1.000
_cell.length_c   1.000
_cell.angle_alpha   90.00
_cell.angle_beta   90.00
_cell.angle_gamma   90.00
#
_symmetry.space_group_name_H-M   'P 1'
#
loop_
_entity.id
_entity.type
_entity.pdbx_description
1 polymer ?
#
loop_
_entity_poly.entity_id
_entity_poly.type
_entity_poly.pdbx_seq_one_letter_code
_entity_poly.pdbx_strand_id
1 'polypeptide(L)'
;MKPQFDEIATYPAAPKAYVRLAGVDLIHQLWGPIIIKNEGGKPLTVGDILHGIHAFFQKPVLQREMDKIKEQDEKNYDTMLEAMEKRCYSEPGLPGRVWKEGMKRVDALGAYISFGGLTVVENEDDTWEFSLLVLNRSGS
;
A
#
# COMPACT_ATOMS: atom_id res chain seq x y z
N MET A 1 -1.04 11.75 -22.49
CA MET A 1 0.15 11.93 -21.63
C MET A 1 0.91 10.61 -21.61
N LYS A 2 2.23 10.60 -21.85
CA LYS A 2 3.02 9.36 -21.72
C LYS A 2 3.36 9.16 -20.24
N PRO A 3 3.24 7.93 -19.70
CA PRO A 3 3.65 7.68 -18.32
C PRO A 3 5.17 7.86 -18.18
N GLN A 4 5.58 8.51 -17.09
CA GLN A 4 6.97 8.90 -16.81
C GLN A 4 7.65 7.91 -15.85
N PHE A 5 7.40 6.61 -16.02
CA PHE A 5 7.88 5.60 -15.06
C PHE A 5 9.40 5.56 -14.90
N ASP A 6 10.16 5.91 -15.94
CA ASP A 6 11.62 5.88 -15.91
C ASP A 6 12.26 7.19 -15.40
N GLU A 7 11.45 8.22 -15.11
CA GLU A 7 11.97 9.49 -14.58
C GLU A 7 12.33 9.36 -13.09
N ILE A 8 13.36 10.09 -12.66
CA ILE A 8 13.78 10.13 -11.26
C ILE A 8 12.65 10.72 -10.41
N ALA A 9 12.28 10.03 -9.33
CA ALA A 9 11.13 10.38 -8.49
C ALA A 9 11.38 11.55 -7.53
N THR A 10 12.63 11.89 -7.26
CA THR A 10 13.01 12.84 -6.21
C THR A 10 14.07 13.83 -6.69
N TYR A 11 14.07 15.05 -6.13
CA TYR A 11 15.14 16.03 -6.33
C TYR A 11 15.52 16.71 -5.00
N PRO A 12 16.72 16.45 -4.45
CA PRO A 12 17.81 15.66 -5.02
C PRO A 12 17.48 14.17 -5.18
N ALA A 13 18.16 13.52 -6.14
CA ALA A 13 17.97 12.12 -6.46
C ALA A 13 18.35 11.24 -5.26
N ALA A 14 17.43 10.37 -4.81
CA ALA A 14 17.61 9.53 -3.63
C ALA A 14 17.38 8.05 -3.95
N PRO A 15 18.15 7.13 -3.34
CA PRO A 15 18.00 5.70 -3.56
C PRO A 15 16.96 5.04 -2.63
N LYS A 16 16.37 5.81 -1.72
CA LYS A 16 15.44 5.35 -0.70
C LYS A 16 14.35 6.40 -0.46
N ALA A 17 13.12 5.92 -0.31
CA ALA A 17 11.98 6.72 0.10
C ALA A 17 11.08 5.93 1.06
N TYR A 18 10.32 6.66 1.86
CA TYR A 18 9.30 6.11 2.74
C TYR A 18 7.94 6.62 2.29
N VAL A 19 6.95 5.74 2.23
CA VAL A 19 5.57 6.11 1.90
C VAL A 19 4.68 5.82 3.10
N ARG A 20 4.06 6.86 3.64
CA ARG A 20 3.02 6.78 4.68
C ARG A 20 1.66 6.80 4.02
N LEU A 21 0.68 6.12 4.62
CA LEU A 21 -0.71 6.23 4.17
C LEU A 21 -1.40 7.31 4.98
N ALA A 22 -2.01 8.28 4.30
CA ALA A 22 -2.87 9.25 4.96
C ALA A 22 -4.23 8.62 5.28
N GLY A 23 -4.66 8.74 6.55
CA GLY A 23 -6.02 8.38 6.96
C GLY A 23 -6.28 6.88 7.19
N VAL A 24 -5.25 6.03 7.22
CA VAL A 24 -5.38 4.59 7.54
C VAL A 24 -4.35 4.20 8.60
N ASP A 25 -4.63 4.54 9.85
CA ASP A 25 -3.71 4.35 10.99
C ASP A 25 -3.36 2.88 11.24
N LEU A 26 -4.31 1.97 10.98
CA LEU A 26 -4.13 0.52 11.13
C LEU A 26 -2.89 0.02 10.36
N ILE A 27 -2.72 0.45 9.11
CA ILE A 27 -1.61 0.01 8.26
C ILE A 27 -0.27 0.51 8.82
N HIS A 28 -0.23 1.77 9.26
CA HIS A 28 0.97 2.36 9.82
C HIS A 28 1.39 1.68 11.13
N GLN A 29 0.42 1.36 12.00
CA GLN A 29 0.70 0.70 13.28
C GLN A 29 1.20 -0.74 13.12
N LEU A 30 0.68 -1.48 12.13
CA LEU A 30 1.05 -2.88 11.91
C LEU A 30 2.38 -3.05 11.18
N TRP A 31 2.62 -2.22 10.16
CA TRP A 31 3.72 -2.44 9.22
C TRP A 31 4.70 -1.28 9.10
N GLY A 32 4.41 -0.15 9.74
CA GLY A 32 5.19 1.08 9.58
C GLY A 32 5.03 1.70 8.18
N PRO A 33 5.91 2.65 7.81
CA PRO A 33 5.93 3.20 6.46
C PRO A 33 6.35 2.13 5.44
N ILE A 34 5.85 2.25 4.21
CA ILE A 34 6.33 1.45 3.08
C ILE A 34 7.73 1.95 2.73
N ILE A 35 8.74 1.09 2.93
CA ILE A 35 10.12 1.42 2.60
C ILE A 35 10.42 0.94 1.18
N ILE A 36 10.79 1.88 0.31
CA ILE A 36 11.16 1.62 -1.08
C ILE A 36 12.62 1.99 -1.24
N LYS A 37 13.43 1.06 -1.75
CA LYS A 37 14.87 1.27 -1.94
C LYS A 37 15.37 0.49 -3.15
N ASN A 38 16.30 1.09 -3.88
CA ASN A 38 17.04 0.40 -4.93
C ASN A 38 18.36 -0.16 -4.39
N GLU A 39 18.72 -1.35 -4.85
CA GLU A 39 20.01 -1.96 -4.50
C GLU A 39 21.16 -1.21 -5.18
N GLY A 40 22.32 -1.19 -4.53
CA GLY A 40 23.51 -0.52 -5.06
C GLY A 40 23.44 1.00 -5.11
N GLY A 41 22.49 1.63 -4.40
CA GLY A 41 22.42 3.09 -4.25
C GLY A 41 21.94 3.84 -5.49
N LYS A 42 21.30 3.15 -6.45
CA LYS A 42 20.72 3.81 -7.63
C LYS A 42 19.55 4.72 -7.25
N PRO A 43 19.40 5.90 -7.89
CA PRO A 43 18.22 6.74 -7.69
C PRO A 43 16.91 5.99 -7.93
N LEU A 44 15.87 6.34 -7.17
CA LEU A 44 14.52 5.84 -7.37
C LEU A 44 13.87 6.52 -8.58
N THR A 45 13.22 5.71 -9.40
CA THR A 45 12.32 6.18 -10.47
C THR A 45 10.87 6.24 -9.98
N VAL A 46 10.01 6.96 -10.71
CA VAL A 46 8.56 6.96 -10.45
C VAL A 46 8.01 5.53 -10.49
N GLY A 47 8.51 4.72 -11.43
CA GLY A 47 8.19 3.30 -11.54
C GLY A 47 8.55 2.53 -10.28
N ASP A 48 9.73 2.74 -9.69
CA ASP A 48 10.15 2.06 -8.46
C ASP A 48 9.22 2.38 -7.29
N ILE A 49 8.79 3.64 -7.16
CA ILE A 49 7.84 4.05 -6.12
C ILE A 49 6.50 3.31 -6.28
N LEU A 50 5.93 3.33 -7.49
CA LEU A 50 4.63 2.71 -7.74
C LEU A 50 4.67 1.18 -7.60
N HIS A 51 5.73 0.54 -8.10
CA HIS A 51 5.94 -0.90 -7.92
C HIS A 51 6.18 -1.27 -6.46
N GLY A 52 6.92 -0.45 -5.69
CA GLY A 52 7.15 -0.67 -4.27
C GLY A 52 5.86 -0.61 -3.45
N ILE A 53 5.00 0.38 -3.71
CA ILE A 53 3.66 0.48 -3.11
C ILE A 53 2.82 -0.75 -3.48
N HIS A 54 2.76 -1.09 -4.76
CA HIS A 54 2.00 -2.26 -5.23
C HIS A 54 2.51 -3.56 -4.57
N ALA A 55 3.81 -3.79 -4.57
CA ALA A 55 4.43 -4.98 -3.97
C ALA A 55 4.19 -5.08 -2.47
N PHE A 56 4.12 -3.95 -1.75
CA PHE A 56 3.75 -3.94 -0.35
C PHE A 56 2.32 -4.46 -0.14
N PHE A 57 1.36 -3.96 -0.92
CA PHE A 57 -0.04 -4.33 -0.80
C PHE A 57 -0.35 -5.76 -1.24
N GLN A 58 0.47 -6.33 -2.13
CA GLN A 58 0.32 -7.73 -2.57
C GLN A 58 0.83 -8.76 -1.54
N LYS A 59 1.49 -8.34 -0.46
CA LYS A 59 1.98 -9.28 0.56
C LYS A 59 0.81 -9.95 1.30
N PRO A 60 0.90 -11.25 1.62
CA PRO A 60 -0.08 -11.93 2.46
C PRO A 60 -0.03 -11.35 3.88
N VAL A 61 -1.19 -11.36 4.55
CA VAL A 61 -1.28 -11.04 5.98
C VAL A 61 -0.93 -12.30 6.77
N LEU A 62 0.09 -12.21 7.62
CA LEU A 62 0.53 -13.33 8.46
C LEU A 62 -0.45 -13.56 9.61
N GLN A 63 -0.52 -14.77 10.15
CA GLN A 63 -1.40 -15.09 11.28
C GLN A 63 -1.18 -14.14 12.47
N ARG A 64 0.08 -13.91 12.87
CA ARG A 64 0.43 -12.97 13.94
C ARG A 64 -0.01 -11.52 13.68
N GLU A 65 -0.13 -11.12 12.41
CA GLU A 65 -0.61 -9.78 12.02
C GLU A 65 -2.14 -9.78 12.11
N MET A 66 -2.79 -10.87 11.71
CA MET A 66 -4.23 -11.07 11.83
C MET A 66 -4.70 -11.08 13.29
N ASP A 67 -3.94 -11.72 14.17
CA ASP A 67 -4.25 -11.78 15.60
C ASP A 67 -4.24 -10.36 16.19
N LYS A 68 -3.24 -9.54 15.85
CA LYS A 68 -3.17 -8.13 16.24
C LYS A 68 -4.33 -7.30 15.67
N ILE A 69 -4.70 -7.52 14.41
CA ILE A 69 -5.82 -6.82 13.76
C ILE A 69 -7.12 -7.08 14.54
N LYS A 70 -7.35 -8.35 14.93
CA LYS A 70 -8.52 -8.77 15.73
C LYS A 70 -8.49 -8.23 17.15
N GLU A 71 -7.31 -8.21 17.79
CA GLU A 71 -7.14 -7.64 19.13
C GLU A 71 -7.45 -6.14 19.18
N GLN A 72 -7.20 -5.40 18.10
CA GLN A 72 -7.50 -3.97 18.02
C GLN A 72 -9.00 -3.68 17.86
N ASP A 73 -9.68 -4.39 16.96
CA ASP A 73 -11.13 -4.39 16.80
C ASP A 73 -11.54 -5.62 15.98
N GLU A 74 -12.43 -6.46 16.50
CA GLU A 74 -12.93 -7.64 15.79
C GLU A 74 -13.57 -7.28 14.45
N LYS A 75 -14.16 -6.08 14.31
CA LYS A 75 -14.77 -5.60 13.05
C LYS A 75 -13.76 -5.36 11.94
N ASN A 76 -12.47 -5.19 12.27
CA ASN A 76 -11.43 -5.07 11.26
C ASN A 76 -11.31 -6.35 10.43
N TYR A 77 -11.46 -7.52 11.08
CA TYR A 77 -11.42 -8.80 10.39
C TYR A 77 -12.57 -8.93 9.38
N ASP A 78 -13.79 -8.60 9.79
CA ASP A 78 -14.96 -8.66 8.91
C ASP A 78 -14.82 -7.68 7.75
N THR A 79 -14.34 -6.47 8.00
CA THR A 79 -14.07 -5.46 6.97
C THR A 79 -13.03 -5.94 5.96
N MET A 80 -11.96 -6.59 6.43
CA MET A 80 -10.92 -7.17 5.57
C MET A 80 -11.44 -8.37 4.77
N LEU A 81 -12.30 -9.20 5.37
CA LEU A 81 -12.93 -10.31 4.69
C LEU A 81 -13.82 -9.82 3.53
N GLU A 82 -14.67 -8.83 3.78
CA GLU A 82 -15.47 -8.20 2.73
C GLU A 82 -14.60 -7.59 1.61
N ALA A 83 -13.48 -6.95 1.96
CA ALA A 83 -12.55 -6.39 0.98
C ALA A 83 -11.88 -7.49 0.14
N MET A 84 -11.44 -8.58 0.77
CA MET A 84 -10.89 -9.76 0.09
C MET A 84 -11.92 -10.37 -0.86
N GLU A 85 -13.18 -10.53 -0.44
CA GLU A 85 -14.25 -11.04 -1.29
C GLU A 85 -14.43 -10.16 -2.52
N LYS A 86 -14.57 -8.84 -2.34
CA LYS A 86 -14.69 -7.87 -3.45
C LYS A 86 -13.49 -7.93 -4.40
N ARG A 87 -12.27 -8.08 -3.86
CA ARG A 87 -11.05 -8.28 -4.68
C ARG A 87 -11.14 -9.56 -5.50
N CYS A 88 -11.51 -10.68 -4.87
CA CYS A 88 -11.63 -11.98 -5.56
C CYS A 88 -12.67 -11.98 -6.68
N TYR A 89 -13.74 -11.20 -6.55
CA TYR A 89 -14.77 -11.05 -7.58
C TYR A 89 -14.39 -10.07 -8.71
N SER A 90 -13.51 -9.10 -8.44
CA SER A 90 -13.12 -8.08 -9.42
C SER A 90 -11.82 -8.40 -10.16
N GLU A 91 -10.98 -9.30 -9.63
CA GLU A 91 -9.73 -9.69 -10.25
C GLU A 91 -9.97 -10.59 -11.48
N PRO A 92 -9.35 -10.32 -12.64
CA PRO A 92 -9.43 -11.18 -13.82
C PRO A 92 -8.68 -12.49 -13.58
N GLY A 93 -9.36 -13.43 -12.92
CA GLY A 93 -8.83 -14.73 -12.54
C GLY A 93 -9.95 -15.71 -12.20
N LEU A 94 -9.61 -16.99 -12.05
CA LEU A 94 -10.57 -17.96 -11.53
C LEU A 94 -10.81 -17.66 -10.04
N PRO A 95 -12.05 -17.38 -9.59
CA PRO A 95 -12.32 -16.98 -8.21
C PRO A 95 -11.73 -17.93 -7.17
N GLY A 96 -11.76 -19.24 -7.44
CA GLY A 96 -11.18 -20.26 -6.56
C GLY A 96 -9.64 -20.25 -6.47
N ARG A 97 -8.93 -19.62 -7.41
CA ARG A 97 -7.47 -19.41 -7.32
C ARG A 97 -7.17 -18.17 -6.47
N VAL A 98 -7.85 -17.06 -6.72
CA VAL A 98 -7.63 -15.80 -5.97
C VAL A 98 -8.00 -15.99 -4.49
N TRP A 99 -9.04 -16.78 -4.21
CA TRP A 99 -9.40 -17.15 -2.84
C TRP A 99 -8.29 -17.90 -2.10
N LYS A 100 -7.55 -18.79 -2.80
CA LYS A 100 -6.45 -19.56 -2.21
C LYS A 100 -5.23 -18.70 -1.87
N GLU A 101 -5.12 -17.50 -2.43
CA GLU A 101 -4.07 -16.54 -2.07
C GLU A 101 -4.33 -15.89 -0.72
N GLY A 102 -5.54 -16.03 -0.16
CA GLY A 102 -5.93 -15.53 1.15
C GLY A 102 -5.97 -14.00 1.24
N MET A 103 -5.99 -13.50 2.48
CA MET A 103 -5.97 -12.07 2.76
C MET A 103 -4.58 -11.48 2.47
N LYS A 104 -4.58 -10.36 1.75
CA LYS A 104 -3.40 -9.55 1.45
C LYS A 104 -3.47 -8.22 2.19
N ARG A 105 -2.36 -7.52 2.31
CA ARG A 105 -2.31 -6.21 2.98
C ARG A 105 -3.21 -5.17 2.32
N VAL A 106 -3.49 -5.30 1.02
CA VAL A 106 -4.47 -4.46 0.32
C VAL A 106 -5.87 -4.57 0.94
N ASP A 107 -6.23 -5.73 1.49
CA ASP A 107 -7.56 -5.96 2.07
C ASP A 107 -7.72 -5.18 3.40
N ALA A 108 -6.61 -4.81 4.05
CA ALA A 108 -6.61 -3.93 5.23
C ALA A 108 -7.01 -2.48 4.91
N LEU A 109 -7.09 -2.10 3.63
CA LEU A 109 -7.66 -0.82 3.21
C LEU A 109 -9.19 -0.81 3.25
N GLY A 110 -9.86 -1.95 3.44
CA GLY A 110 -11.33 -2.01 3.49
C GLY A 110 -11.98 -1.42 2.22
N ALA A 111 -12.80 -0.38 2.40
CA ALA A 111 -13.48 0.32 1.30
C ALA A 111 -12.61 1.34 0.53
N TYR A 112 -11.39 1.61 1.00
CA TYR A 112 -10.47 2.58 0.39
C TYR A 112 -9.68 1.95 -0.75
N ILE A 113 -10.34 1.74 -1.89
CA ILE A 113 -9.76 0.99 -3.02
C ILE A 113 -9.16 1.87 -4.12
N SER A 114 -9.18 3.20 -3.96
CA SER A 114 -8.73 4.14 -5.00
C SER A 114 -7.51 4.95 -4.56
N PHE A 115 -6.51 5.04 -5.44
CA PHE A 115 -5.33 5.87 -5.26
C PHE A 115 -5.66 7.32 -5.65
N GLY A 116 -5.54 8.25 -4.69
CA GLY A 116 -5.81 9.68 -4.89
C GLY A 116 -4.59 10.51 -5.27
N GLY A 117 -3.37 9.98 -5.06
CA GLY A 117 -2.13 10.69 -5.33
C GLY A 117 -1.05 10.44 -4.28
N LEU A 118 0.17 10.89 -4.59
CA LEU A 118 1.28 11.00 -3.64
C LEU A 118 1.64 12.48 -3.49
N THR A 119 1.85 12.91 -2.25
CA THR A 119 2.40 14.25 -1.94
C THR A 119 3.70 14.10 -1.17
N VAL A 120 4.65 15.01 -1.39
CA VAL A 120 5.89 15.06 -0.62
C VAL A 120 5.56 15.51 0.81
N VAL A 121 6.19 14.88 1.79
CA VAL A 121 6.15 15.30 3.20
C VAL A 121 7.52 15.89 3.53
N GLU A 122 7.53 17.12 4.02
CA GLU A 122 8.75 17.75 4.52
C GLU A 122 9.18 17.08 5.83
N ASN A 123 10.47 16.78 5.93
CA ASN A 123 11.10 16.23 7.13
C ASN A 123 12.49 16.86 7.33
N GLU A 124 12.97 16.81 8.57
CA GLU A 124 14.23 17.45 8.97
C GLU A 124 15.46 16.55 8.73
N ASP A 125 15.27 15.28 8.37
CA ASP A 125 16.33 14.26 8.34
C ASP A 125 16.88 13.94 6.95
N ASP A 126 16.64 14.84 5.97
CA ASP A 126 17.05 14.71 4.56
C ASP A 126 16.57 13.41 3.87
N THR A 127 15.58 12.71 4.43
CA THR A 127 15.02 11.51 3.81
C THR A 127 13.81 11.84 2.93
N TRP A 128 13.54 11.07 1.88
CA TRP A 128 12.32 11.29 1.10
C TRP A 128 11.12 10.60 1.74
N GLU A 129 10.16 11.39 2.21
CA GLU A 129 8.87 10.92 2.67
C GLU A 129 7.75 11.34 1.71
N PHE A 130 6.85 10.40 1.42
CA PHE A 130 5.63 10.63 0.67
C PHE A 130 4.41 10.26 1.50
N SER A 131 3.35 11.04 1.35
CA SER A 131 2.03 10.73 1.84
C SER A 131 1.17 10.20 0.70
N LEU A 132 0.68 8.97 0.85
CA LEU A 132 -0.23 8.30 -0.06
C LEU A 132 -1.67 8.62 0.35
N LEU A 133 -2.38 9.34 -0.52
CA LEU A 133 -3.82 9.56 -0.38
C LEU A 133 -4.57 8.33 -0.91
N VAL A 134 -5.36 7.71 -0.04
CA VAL A 134 -6.34 6.69 -0.42
C VAL A 134 -7.74 7.27 -0.34
N LEU A 135 -8.54 7.03 -1.36
CA LEU A 135 -9.90 7.53 -1.47
C LEU A 135 -10.87 6.40 -1.16
N ASN A 136 -11.86 6.69 -0.31
CA ASN A 136 -12.97 5.80 -0.09
C ASN A 136 -13.81 5.76 -1.37
N ARG A 137 -14.17 4.56 -1.82
CA ARG A 137 -15.23 4.39 -2.80
C ARG A 137 -16.57 4.34 -2.07
N SER A 138 -16.89 5.38 -1.30
CA SER A 138 -18.25 5.57 -0.77
C SER A 138 -19.16 5.86 -1.95
N GLY A 139 -20.14 4.99 -2.16
CA GLY A 139 -21.03 4.98 -3.32
C GLY A 139 -21.79 6.28 -3.52
N SER A 140 -21.93 6.64 -4.80
CA SER A 140 -23.16 7.20 -5.35
C SER A 140 -24.34 6.26 -5.12
#